data_AF-A0A078GCQ7-F1
#
_entry.id   AF-A0A078GCQ7-F1
#
_cell.length_a   1.000
_cell.length_b   1.000
_cell.length_c   1.000
_cell.angle_alpha   90.00
_cell.angle_beta   90.00
_cell.angle_gamma   90.00
#
_symmetry.space_group_name_H-M   'P 1'
#
loop_
_entity.id
_entity.type
_entity.pdbx_description
1 polymer ?
#
loop_
_entity_poly.entity_id
_entity_poly.type
_entity_poly.pdbx_seq_one_letter_code
_entity_poly.pdbx_strand_id
1 'polypeptide(L)' 'MDLSTIRDKVRKIEYRNREQFRHDVWQIQLNAHLYNNNGRNPGIQPLADQLLEICDYLLEDYGDQLAEAEKGIDR' A
#
# COMPACT_ATOMS: atom_id res chain seq x y z
N MET A 1 -1.26 -2.99 9.95
CA MET A 1 -1.17 -3.43 8.54
C MET A 1 0.27 -3.80 8.25
N ASP A 2 0.52 -4.79 7.41
CA ASP A 2 1.85 -5.27 7.03
C ASP A 2 1.81 -5.97 5.65
N LEU A 3 2.97 -6.15 5.01
CA LEU A 3 3.05 -6.70 3.65
C LEU A 3 2.58 -8.16 3.55
N SER A 4 2.69 -8.95 4.62
CA SER A 4 2.22 -10.34 4.59
C SER A 4 0.69 -10.39 4.58
N THR A 5 0.04 -9.54 5.39
CA THR A 5 -1.40 -9.34 5.39
C THR A 5 -1.89 -8.81 4.04
N ILE A 6 -1.25 -7.79 3.48
CA ILE A 6 -1.60 -7.23 2.16
C ILE A 6 -1.50 -8.30 1.07
N ARG A 7 -0.41 -9.08 1.05
CA ARG A 7 -0.25 -10.19 0.10
C ARG A 7 -1.39 -11.20 0.18
N ASP A 8 -1.83 -11.54 1.39
CA ASP A 8 -2.92 -12.49 1.58
C ASP A 8 -4.27 -11.90 1.13
N LYS A 9 -4.51 -10.60 1.35
CA LYS A 9 -5.68 -9.88 0.83
C LYS A 9 -5.71 -9.83 -0.71
N VAL A 10 -4.55 -9.61 -1.35
CA VAL A 10 -4.40 -9.69 -2.82
C VAL A 10 -4.77 -11.09 -3.32
N ARG A 11 -4.23 -12.15 -2.70
CA ARG A 11 -4.51 -13.55 -3.08
C ARG A 11 -5.99 -13.91 -2.95
N LYS A 12 -6.69 -13.31 -1.99
CA LYS A 12 -8.12 -13.48 -1.77
C LYS A 12 -9.00 -12.54 -2.62
N ILE A 13 -8.39 -11.70 -3.45
CA ILE A 13 -9.09 -10.73 -4.31
C ILE A 13 -9.98 -9.79 -3.47
N GLU A 14 -9.49 -9.38 -2.30
CA GLU A 14 -10.26 -8.50 -1.40
C GLU A 14 -10.26 -7.04 -1.85
N TYR A 15 -9.26 -6.61 -2.63
CA TYR A 15 -9.18 -5.25 -3.16
C TYR A 15 -9.96 -5.15 -4.46
N ARG A 16 -10.93 -4.23 -4.49
CA ARG A 16 -11.75 -3.93 -5.67
C ARG A 16 -11.12 -2.88 -6.58
N ASN A 17 -10.25 -2.06 -6.01
CA ASN A 17 -9.51 -1.02 -6.73
C ASN A 17 -8.17 -0.75 -6.04
N ARG A 18 -7.29 -0.07 -6.75
CA ARG A 18 -5.97 0.33 -6.30
C ARG A 18 -6.00 1.22 -5.06
N GLU A 19 -7.04 2.03 -4.87
CA GLU A 19 -7.15 2.93 -3.71
C GLU A 19 -7.27 2.13 -2.40
N GLN A 20 -8.02 1.03 -2.40
CA GLN A 20 -8.09 0.14 -1.23
C GLN A 20 -6.74 -0.53 -0.92
N PHE A 21 -6.00 -0.95 -1.96
CA PHE A 21 -4.65 -1.49 -1.80
C PHE A 21 -3.68 -0.43 -1.27
N ARG A 22 -3.68 0.77 -1.89
CA ARG A 22 -2.85 1.92 -1.51
C ARG A 22 -3.12 2.34 -0.07
N HIS A 23 -4.38 2.37 0.34
CA HIS A 23 -4.76 2.74 1.71
C HIS A 23 -4.11 1.81 2.75
N ASP A 24 -4.08 0.50 2.51
CA ASP A 24 -3.42 -0.44 3.41
C ASP A 24 -1.89 -0.24 3.44
N VAL A 25 -1.26 0.09 2.31
CA VAL A 25 0.16 0.47 2.28
C VAL A 25 0.40 1.77 3.07
N TRP A 26 -0.46 2.78 2.90
CA TRP A 26 -0.41 4.01 3.69
C TRP A 26 -0.55 3.75 5.19
N GLN A 27 -1.39 2.80 5.60
CA GLN A 27 -1.48 2.42 7.01
C GLN A 27 -0.17 1.85 7.56
N ILE A 28 0.69 1.23 6.74
CA ILE A 28 2.04 0.81 7.18
C ILE A 28 2.87 2.05 7.54
N GLN A 29 2.90 3.04 6.64
CA GLN A 29 3.64 4.30 6.83
C GLN A 29 3.12 5.09 8.04
N LEU A 30 1.80 5.25 8.17
CA LEU A 30 1.19 5.92 9.31
C LEU A 30 1.57 5.23 10.64
N ASN A 31 1.44 3.90 10.70
CA ASN A 31 1.77 3.16 11.92
C ASN A 31 3.26 3.22 12.23
N ALA A 32 4.13 3.18 11.22
CA ALA A 32 5.57 3.34 11.40
C ALA A 32 5.90 4.67 12.10
N HIS A 33 5.29 5.78 11.68
CA HIS A 33 5.47 7.08 12.34
C HIS A 33 4.85 7.14 13.73
N LEU A 34 3.62 6.65 13.91
CA LEU A 34 2.94 6.69 15.21
C LEU A 34 3.67 5.88 16.30
N TYR A 35 4.16 4.68 15.98
CA TYR A 35 4.81 3.80 16.95
C TYR A 35 6.28 4.13 17.21
N ASN A 36 6.96 4.81 16.29
CA ASN A 36 8.39 5.12 16.39
C ASN A 36 8.67 6.63 16.60
N ASN A 37 7.66 7.44 16.90
CA ASN A 37 7.78 8.90 17.08
C ASN A 37 8.73 9.35 18.21
N ASN A 38 9.10 8.45 19.13
CA ASN A 38 10.04 8.70 20.22
C ASN A 38 11.51 8.41 19.84
N GLY A 39 11.80 8.16 18.55
CA GLY A 39 13.13 7.84 18.06
C GLY A 39 13.55 6.37 18.22
N ARG A 40 12.63 5.49 18.63
CA ARG A 40 12.85 4.04 18.60
C ARG A 40 12.95 3.58 17.14
N ASN A 41 13.96 2.78 16.79
CA ASN A 41 14.16 2.27 15.43
C ASN A 41 14.19 3.37 14.34
N PRO A 42 15.16 4.29 14.35
CA PRO A 42 15.17 5.49 13.49
C PRO A 42 15.15 5.19 11.97
N GLY A 43 15.53 3.98 11.55
CA GLY A 43 15.46 3.57 10.15
C GLY A 43 14.08 3.13 9.66
N ILE A 44 13.11 2.88 10.56
CA ILE A 44 11.79 2.35 10.16
C ILE A 44 10.95 3.41 9.45
N GLN A 45 10.94 4.65 9.94
CA GLN A 45 10.11 5.72 9.36
C GLN A 45 10.53 6.05 7.92
N PRO A 46 11.82 6.33 7.62
CA PRO A 46 12.24 6.58 6.24
C PRO A 46 12.01 5.38 5.31
N LEU A 47 12.17 4.16 5.83
CA LEU A 47 11.89 2.94 5.05
C LEU A 47 10.41 2.82 4.69
N ALA A 48 9.52 3.17 5.62
CA ALA A 48 8.08 3.15 5.38
C ALA A 48 7.63 4.26 4.43
N ASP A 49 8.30 5.43 4.46
CA ASP A 49 8.09 6.51 3.49
C ASP A 49 8.50 6.05 2.08
N GLN A 50 9.67 5.44 1.94
CA GLN A 50 10.14 4.85 0.67
C GLN A 50 9.21 3.75 0.14
N LEU A 51 8.66 2.92 1.04
CA LEU A 51 7.69 1.89 0.65
C LEU A 51 6.44 2.51 0.01
N LEU A 52 5.91 3.58 0.60
CA LEU A 52 4.72 4.27 0.07
C LEU A 52 5.05 4.99 -1.25
N GLU A 53 6.21 5.61 -1.36
CA GLU A 53 6.67 6.26 -2.60
C GLU A 53 6.78 5.26 -3.76
N ILE A 54 7.41 4.09 -3.53
CA ILE A 54 7.50 3.03 -4.54
C ILE A 54 6.12 2.51 -4.92
N CYS A 55 5.22 2.36 -3.94
CA CYS A 55 3.84 1.96 -4.20
C CYS A 55 3.13 2.96 -5.14
N ASP A 56 3.21 4.25 -4.82
CA ASP A 56 2.57 5.31 -5.61
C ASP A 56 3.14 5.37 -7.04
N TYR A 57 4.46 5.27 -7.19
CA TYR A 57 5.12 5.20 -8.50
C TYR A 57 4.63 4.01 -9.34
N LEU A 58 4.53 2.81 -8.75
CA LEU A 58 4.08 1.62 -9.48
C LEU A 58 2.59 1.70 -9.83
N LEU A 59 1.76 2.26 -8.95
CA LEU A 59 0.33 2.45 -9.23
C LEU A 59 0.09 3.45 -10.37
N GLU A 60 0.97 4.45 -10.51
CA GLU A 60 0.97 5.38 -11.64
C GLU A 60 1.45 4.71 -12.93
N ASP A 61 2.60 4.01 -12.89
CA ASP A 61 3.20 3.34 -14.06
C ASP A 61 2.27 2.28 -14.67
N TYR A 62 1.57 1.50 -13.82
CA TYR A 62 0.57 0.52 -14.26
C TYR A 62 -0.85 1.12 -14.39
N GLY A 63 -0.98 2.44 -14.37
CA GLY A 63 -2.25 3.11 -14.14
C GLY A 63 -3.35 2.78 -15.15
N ASP A 64 -3.00 2.72 -16.43
CA ASP A 64 -3.93 2.38 -17.52
C ASP A 64 -4.40 0.92 -17.44
N GLN A 65 -3.47 -0.01 -17.16
CA GLN A 65 -3.77 -1.44 -17.06
C GLN A 65 -4.70 -1.72 -15.87
N LEU A 66 -4.40 -1.08 -14.74
CA LEU A 66 -5.23 -1.15 -13.54
C LEU A 66 -6.62 -0.57 -13.82
N ALA A 67 -6.73 0.53 -14.57
CA ALA A 67 -8.02 1.18 -14.84
C ALA A 67 -8.93 0.28 -15.70
N GLU A 68 -8.36 -0.41 -16.69
CA GLU A 68 -9.10 -1.39 -17.48
C GLU A 68 -9.51 -2.62 -16.65
N ALA A 69 -8.62 -3.12 -15.79
CA ALA A 69 -8.93 -4.24 -14.90
C ALA A 69 -10.05 -3.89 -13.89
N GLU A 70 -10.00 -2.69 -13.29
CA GLU A 70 -10.95 -2.20 -12.30
C GLU A 70 -12.38 -2.08 -12.88
N LYS A 71 -12.52 -1.65 -14.14
CA LYS A 71 -13.83 -1.61 -14.85
C LYS A 71 -14.51 -2.99 -14.91
N GLY A 72 -13.74 -4.07 -14.92
CA GLY A 72 -14.25 -5.44 -14.95
C GLY A 72 -14.74 -5.97 -13.60
N ILE A 73 -14.39 -5.31 -12.49
CA ILE A 73 -14.66 -5.78 -11.13
C ILE A 73 -16.00 -5.27 -10.58
N ASP A 74 -16.51 -4.15 -11.09
CA ASP A 74 -17.81 -3.54 -10.72
C ASP A 74 -19.03 -4.20 -11.42
N ARG A 75 -18.87 -5.41 -11.99
CA ARG A 75 -19.96 -6.21 -12.57
C ARG A 75 -20.38 -7.37 -11.69
#